data_AF-C1DPF3-F1
#
_entry.id   AF-C1DPF3-F1
#
_cell.length_a   1.000
_cell.length_b   1.000
_cell.length_c   1.000
_cell.angle_alpha   90.00
_cell.angle_beta   90.00
_cell.angle_gamma   90.00
#
_symmetry.space_group_name_H-M   'P 1'
#
loop_
_entity.id
_entity.type
_entity.pdbx_description
1 polymer ?
#
loop_
_entity_poly.entity_id
_entity_poly.type
_entity_poly.pdbx_seq_one_letter_code
_entity_poly.pdbx_strand_id
1 'polypeptide(L)' 'MSTLTELVEQIAQLYPLEDKRVGKRYRVVDELAGMTELEEVGGAPRYIRTAELQDRRLWAHANDSWLERRQRGDRH' A
#
# COMPACT_ATOMS: atom_id res chain seq x y z
N MET A 1 -18.24 -5.85 -17.61
CA MET A 1 -17.60 -4.57 -17.23
C MET A 1 -17.44 -4.59 -15.71
N SER A 2 -16.26 -4.60 -15.08
CA SER A 2 -14.87 -4.77 -15.56
C SER A 2 -14.10 -5.51 -14.44
N THR A 3 -13.67 -6.74 -14.70
CA THR A 3 -12.94 -7.61 -13.75
C THR A 3 -11.65 -6.99 -13.22
N LEU A 4 -11.07 -6.04 -13.96
CA LEU A 4 -9.84 -5.35 -13.58
C LEU A 4 -10.05 -4.37 -12.42
N THR A 5 -11.18 -3.64 -12.38
CA THR A 5 -11.47 -2.71 -11.28
C THR A 5 -11.69 -3.48 -9.98
N GLU A 6 -12.47 -4.55 -10.04
CA GLU A 6 -12.71 -5.44 -8.89
C GLU A 6 -11.42 -6.08 -8.39
N LEU A 7 -10.55 -6.54 -9.30
CA LEU A 7 -9.24 -7.10 -8.93
C LEU A 7 -8.36 -6.06 -8.24
N VAL A 8 -8.34 -4.83 -8.73
CA VAL A 8 -7.59 -3.73 -8.13
C VAL A 8 -8.08 -3.42 -6.72
N GLU A 9 -9.40 -3.37 -6.53
CA GLU A 9 -10.02 -3.13 -5.21
C GLU A 9 -9.71 -4.27 -4.24
N GLN A 10 -9.79 -5.53 -4.69
CA GLN A 10 -9.40 -6.70 -3.90
C GLN A 10 -7.92 -6.63 -3.49
N ILE A 11 -7.03 -6.26 -4.41
CA ILE A 11 -5.60 -6.08 -4.09
C ILE A 11 -5.41 -4.96 -3.07
N ALA A 12 -6.15 -3.84 -3.18
CA ALA A 12 -6.06 -2.74 -2.23
C ALA A 12 -6.56 -3.11 -0.83
N GLN A 13 -7.53 -4.03 -0.71
CA GLN A 13 -7.97 -4.58 0.57
C GLN A 13 -6.92 -5.50 1.19
N LEU A 14 -6.26 -6.32 0.37
CA LEU A 14 -5.24 -7.27 0.84
C LEU A 14 -3.91 -6.59 1.19
N TYR A 15 -3.52 -5.55 0.44
CA TYR A 15 -2.28 -4.80 0.60
C TYR A 15 -2.59 -3.30 0.76
N PRO A 16 -3.06 -2.90 1.95
CA PRO A 16 -3.66 -1.58 2.17
C PRO A 16 -2.65 -0.45 2.29
N LEU A 17 -1.35 -0.73 2.40
CA LEU A 17 -0.31 0.28 2.56
C LEU A 17 0.48 0.44 1.27
N GLU A 18 0.66 1.68 0.81
CA GLU A 18 1.53 2.02 -0.32
C GLU A 18 2.73 2.86 0.14
N ASP A 19 3.94 2.41 -0.14
CA ASP A 19 5.16 3.21 0.04
C ASP A 19 5.30 4.17 -1.14
N LYS A 20 5.14 5.46 -0.88
CA LYS A 20 5.18 6.52 -1.89
C LYS A 20 6.55 6.67 -2.56
N ARG A 21 7.63 6.18 -1.94
CA ARG A 21 9.00 6.29 -2.47
C ARG A 21 9.28 5.27 -3.57
N VAL A 22 8.75 4.06 -3.41
CA VAL A 22 9.04 2.92 -4.31
C VAL A 22 7.82 2.46 -5.10
N GLY A 23 6.62 3.01 -4.82
CA GLY A 23 5.38 2.67 -5.53
C GLY A 23 4.91 1.24 -5.28
N LYS A 24 5.36 0.61 -4.18
CA LYS A 24 5.01 -0.77 -3.82
C LYS A 24 3.95 -0.81 -2.74
N ARG A 25 3.19 -1.90 -2.73
CA ARG A 25 2.14 -2.15 -1.73
C ARG A 25 2.53 -3.25 -0.77
N TYR A 26 2.06 -3.09 0.46
CA TYR A 26 2.41 -3.94 1.59
C TYR A 26 1.18 -4.23 2.44
N ARG A 27 1.23 -5.35 3.16
CA ARG A 27 0.37 -5.64 4.30
C ARG A 27 1.22 -5.78 5.55
N VAL A 28 0.64 -5.45 6.71
CA VAL A 28 1.28 -5.70 8.00
C VAL A 28 1.12 -7.18 8.34
N VAL A 29 2.22 -7.83 8.70
CA VAL A 29 2.25 -9.24 9.10
C VAL A 29 2.29 -9.37 10.62
N ASP A 30 3.27 -8.74 11.26
CA ASP A 30 3.50 -8.82 12.70
C ASP A 30 4.23 -7.58 13.23
N GLU A 31 4.18 -7.36 14.54
CA GLU A 31 4.89 -6.29 15.24
C GLU A 31 5.68 -6.85 16.42
N LEU A 32 7.00 -6.65 16.42
CA LEU A 32 7.88 -7.13 17.47
C LEU A 32 8.97 -6.11 17.78
N ALA A 33 9.16 -5.82 19.07
CA ALA A 33 10.24 -4.97 19.58
C ALA A 33 10.35 -3.59 18.90
N GLY A 34 9.21 -2.98 18.57
CA GLY A 34 9.16 -1.66 17.89
C GLY A 34 9.50 -1.71 16.40
N MET A 35 9.56 -2.91 15.83
CA MET A 35 9.64 -3.15 14.39
C MET A 35 8.31 -3.72 13.90
N THR A 36 7.93 -3.35 12.69
CA THR A 36 6.80 -3.94 11.99
C THR A 36 7.30 -4.71 10.78
N GLU A 37 6.87 -5.96 10.65
CA GLU A 37 7.04 -6.75 9.44
C GLU A 37 5.96 -6.41 8.43
N LEU A 38 6.41 -6.07 7.24
CA LEU A 38 5.58 -5.83 6.07
C LEU A 38 5.84 -6.92 5.05
N GLU A 39 4.79 -7.38 4.36
CA GLU A 39 4.92 -8.27 3.22
C GLU A 39 4.49 -7.55 1.94
N GLU A 40 5.37 -7.54 0.93
CA GLU A 40 5.06 -7.08 -0.42
C GLU A 40 4.06 -8.01 -1.12
N VAL A 41 3.38 -7.51 -2.16
CA VAL A 41 2.48 -8.33 -3.01
C VAL A 41 3.13 -9.61 -3.54
N GLY A 42 4.45 -9.60 -3.75
CA GLY A 42 5.23 -10.78 -4.18
C GLY A 42 5.66 -11.74 -3.06
N GLY A 43 5.24 -11.51 -1.81
CA GLY A 43 5.61 -12.32 -0.65
C GLY A 43 6.97 -11.98 -0.04
N ALA A 44 7.65 -10.94 -0.52
CA ALA A 44 8.94 -10.53 0.04
C ALA A 44 8.75 -9.76 1.36
N PRO A 45 9.42 -10.17 2.46
CA PRO A 45 9.33 -9.47 3.72
C PRO A 45 10.16 -8.18 3.70
N ARG A 46 9.69 -7.17 4.45
CA ARG A 46 10.35 -5.90 4.70
C ARG A 46 10.13 -5.49 6.14
N TYR A 47 11.20 -5.15 6.83
CA TYR A 47 11.14 -4.68 8.22
C TYR A 47 11.36 -3.18 8.28
N ILE A 48 10.50 -2.50 9.04
CA ILE A 48 10.60 -1.05 9.32
C ILE A 48 10.40 -0.79 10.80
N ARG A 49 10.78 0.39 11.29
CA ARG A 49 10.38 0.79 12.64
C ARG A 49 8.88 1.03 12.66
N THR A 50 8.17 0.57 13.68
CA THR A 50 6.72 0.77 13.81
C THR A 50 6.33 2.25 13.78
N ALA A 51 7.18 3.13 14.33
CA ALA A 51 6.97 4.57 14.27
C ALA A 51 6.95 5.13 12.83
N GLU A 52 7.65 4.50 11.88
CA GLU A 52 7.66 4.95 10.48
C GLU A 52 6.32 4.72 9.79
N LEU A 53 5.48 3.78 10.24
CA LEU A 53 4.15 3.56 9.65
C LEU A 53 3.22 4.76 9.80
N GLN A 54 3.44 5.58 10.82
CA GLN A 54 2.63 6.77 11.07
C GLN A 54 3.02 7.94 10.17
N ASP A 55 4.14 7.87 9.44
CA ASP A 55 4.57 8.93 8.55
C ASP A 55 3.77 8.91 7.24
N ARG A 56 2.76 9.79 7.17
CA ARG A 56 1.91 10.00 5.98
C ARG A 56 2.67 10.56 4.76
N ARG A 57 3.91 11.02 4.92
CA ARG A 57 4.78 11.39 3.80
C ARG A 57 5.37 10.16 3.12
N LEU A 58 5.56 9.08 3.87
CA LEU A 58 6.08 7.81 3.38
C LEU A 58 4.96 6.87 2.94
N TRP A 59 3.87 6.82 3.72
CA TRP A 59 2.79 5.86 3.52
C TRP A 59 1.50 6.51 3.08
N ALA A 60 0.78 5.83 2.19
CA ALA A 60 -0.59 6.14 1.81
C ALA A 60 -1.46 4.90 2.01
N HIS A 61 -2.75 5.09 2.25
CA HIS A 61 -3.69 4.00 2.06
C HIS A 61 -3.86 3.72 0.57
N ALA A 62 -3.83 2.44 0.20
CA ALA A 62 -3.91 2.00 -1.19
C ALA A 62 -5.23 2.42 -1.88
N ASN A 63 -6.29 2.63 -1.11
CA ASN A 63 -7.57 3.10 -1.61
C ASN A 63 -7.53 4.60 -2.00
N ASP A 64 -6.87 5.41 -1.17
CA ASP A 64 -6.69 6.84 -1.42
C ASP A 64 -5.77 7.08 -2.62
N SER A 65 -4.68 6.30 -2.72
CA SER A 65 -3.70 6.45 -3.80
C SER A 65 -4.25 6.07 -5.19
N TRP A 66 -5.25 5.19 -5.25
CA TRP A 66 -5.85 4.80 -6.52
C TRP A 66 -6.83 5.85 -7.04
N LEU A 67 -7.64 6.44 -6.16
CA LEU A 67 -8.52 7.56 -6.48
C LEU A 67 -7.73 8.78 -6.97
N GLU A 68 -6.62 9.13 -6.30
CA GLU A 68 -5.74 10.22 -6.71
C GLU A 68 -5.10 10.01 -8.09
N ARG A 69 -4.76 8.77 -8.44
CA ARG A 69 -4.18 8.43 -9.76
C ARG A 69 -5.23 8.50 -10.86
N ARG A 70 -6.43 7.96 -10.62
CA ARG A 70 -7.53 8.02 -11.58
C ARG A 70 -7.92 9.47 -11.92
N GLN A 71 -8.05 10.33 -10.91
CA GLN A 71 -8.36 11.75 -11.12
C GLN A 71 -7.26 12.53 -11.88
N ARG A 72 -6.01 12.04 -11.86
CA ARG A 72 -4.93 12.59 -12.68
C ARG A 72 -4.91 12.06 -14.11
N GLY A 73 -5.37 10.83 -14.33
CA GLY A 73 -5.46 10.21 -15.66
C GLY A 73 -6.59 10.77 -16.52
N ASP A 74 -7.72 11.17 -15.92
CA ASP A 74 -8.89 11.73 -16.62
C ASP A 74 -8.70 13.20 -17.10
N ARG A 75 -7.48 13.74 -17.05
CA ARG A 75 -7.15 15.13 -17.45
C ARG A 75 -6.55 15.27 -18.85
N HIS A 76 -6.69 14.26 -19.71
CA HIS A 76 -6.22 14.29 -21.11
C HIS A 76 -7.27 13.75 -22.08
#